data_AF-A0A8S3DSN4-F1
#
_entry.id   AF-A0A8S3DSN4-F1
#
_cell.length_a   1.000
_cell.length_b   1.000
_cell.length_c   1.000
_cell.angle_alpha   90.00
_cell.angle_beta   90.00
_cell.angle_gamma   90.00
#
_symmetry.space_group_name_H-M   'P 1'
#
loop_
_entity.id
_entity.type
_entity.pdbx_description
1 polymer ?
#
loop_
_entity_poly.entity_id
_entity_poly.type
_entity_poly.pdbx_seq_one_letter_code
_entity_poly.pdbx_strand_id
1 'polypeptide(L)'
;MITIEVAADGNCLYNSIICLSGNTASTPSELRVRSLIELVKNENFYHNRFAHIIGPVNEAIKNIGRNFSFSELYEIAALSNVLKCNIQSVYPTIDYRSDLNIMNNTFEHAQCSIASKTICLFWTHTESEIEARRSNAGNWSPNHFVPLLLPSDNSQSQNHLCQPKISGSGLTPTKATTKNNTLTQVRIPEFNVDHNEIQPFQVPSTVITTTNEITTPRTKRRLQLAETCASVESTIVEHKRMQAHERIAAKRAAATPEEAERQRILARERSGARRATLTQEKAEQQRTLARERSATRRALLTPDEVEQQRAT
;
A
#
# COMPACT_ATOMS: atom_id res chain seq x y z
N MET A 1 -4.09 -24.45 -5.26
CA MET A 1 -4.62 -23.07 -5.13
C MET A 1 -4.13 -22.28 -6.33
N ILE A 2 -4.96 -21.38 -6.86
CA ILE A 2 -4.62 -20.61 -8.07
C ILE A 2 -4.64 -19.12 -7.69
N THR A 3 -3.56 -18.40 -7.96
CA THR A 3 -3.51 -16.94 -7.78
C THR A 3 -4.14 -16.25 -8.98
N ILE A 4 -4.89 -15.17 -8.75
CA ILE A 4 -5.39 -14.30 -9.83
C ILE A 4 -4.52 -13.05 -9.86
N GLU A 5 -4.11 -12.62 -11.05
CA GLU A 5 -3.38 -11.36 -11.17
C GLU A 5 -4.30 -10.16 -10.92
N VAL A 6 -3.82 -9.20 -10.15
CA VAL A 6 -4.47 -7.91 -9.91
C VAL A 6 -3.44 -6.79 -10.04
N ALA A 7 -3.90 -5.55 -10.22
CA ALA A 7 -3.00 -4.41 -10.36
C ALA A 7 -2.09 -4.28 -9.13
N ALA A 8 -0.79 -4.24 -9.37
CA ALA A 8 0.25 -4.11 -8.35
C ALA A 8 0.52 -2.66 -7.95
N ASP A 9 -0.54 -2.00 -7.49
CA ASP A 9 -0.50 -0.66 -6.92
C ASP A 9 -0.82 -0.70 -5.42
N GLY A 10 -0.84 0.46 -4.77
CA GLY A 10 -1.24 0.56 -3.36
C GLY A 10 -2.71 0.21 -3.09
N ASN A 11 -3.49 -0.17 -4.10
CA ASN A 11 -4.87 -0.65 -3.93
C ASN A 11 -5.01 -2.16 -4.14
N CYS A 12 -3.91 -2.90 -4.31
CA CYS A 12 -3.92 -4.34 -4.57
C CYS A 12 -4.74 -5.17 -3.55
N LEU A 13 -4.74 -4.83 -2.26
CA LEU A 13 -5.60 -5.47 -1.26
C LEU A 13 -7.09 -5.37 -1.66
N TYR A 14 -7.57 -4.16 -1.90
CA TYR A 14 -8.96 -3.89 -2.23
C TYR A 14 -9.35 -4.46 -3.59
N ASN A 15 -8.47 -4.37 -4.58
CA ASN A 15 -8.64 -5.01 -5.88
C ASN A 15 -8.81 -6.54 -5.72
N SER A 16 -8.01 -7.16 -4.85
CA SER A 16 -8.10 -8.59 -4.57
C SER A 16 -9.44 -8.98 -3.96
N ILE A 17 -9.91 -8.19 -3.00
CA ILE A 17 -11.20 -8.39 -2.34
C ILE A 17 -12.37 -8.25 -3.33
N ILE A 18 -12.36 -7.21 -4.16
CA ILE A 18 -13.42 -6.97 -5.15
C ILE A 18 -13.50 -8.17 -6.10
N CYS A 19 -12.35 -8.65 -6.58
CA CYS A 19 -12.23 -9.83 -7.44
C CYS A 19 -12.91 -11.07 -6.82
N LEU A 20 -12.65 -11.38 -5.55
CA LEU A 20 -13.19 -12.56 -4.87
C LEU A 20 -14.62 -12.41 -4.34
N SER A 21 -15.04 -11.17 -4.05
CA SER A 21 -16.39 -10.90 -3.54
C SER A 21 -17.46 -11.10 -4.62
N GLY A 22 -17.10 -10.92 -5.90
CA GLY A 22 -18.06 -10.84 -7.01
C GLY A 22 -18.87 -9.54 -7.04
N ASN A 23 -18.60 -8.61 -6.12
CA ASN A 23 -19.27 -7.32 -6.04
C ASN A 23 -18.57 -6.29 -6.93
N THR A 24 -18.87 -6.34 -8.22
CA THR A 24 -18.29 -5.44 -9.23
C THR A 24 -18.71 -3.97 -9.07
N ALA A 25 -19.71 -3.68 -8.24
CA ALA A 25 -20.14 -2.32 -7.96
C ALA A 25 -19.22 -1.58 -6.97
N SER A 26 -18.44 -2.32 -6.17
CA SER A 26 -17.53 -1.72 -5.20
C SER A 26 -16.25 -1.22 -5.88
N THR A 27 -15.77 -0.06 -5.44
CA THR A 27 -14.46 0.48 -5.86
C THR A 27 -13.41 0.33 -4.76
N PRO A 28 -12.10 0.29 -5.09
CA PRO A 28 -11.05 0.27 -4.08
C PRO A 28 -11.15 1.43 -3.08
N SER A 29 -11.44 2.63 -3.58
CA SER A 29 -11.63 3.82 -2.75
C SER A 29 -12.82 3.68 -1.79
N GLU A 30 -13.93 3.09 -2.24
CA GLU A 30 -15.08 2.84 -1.37
C GLU A 30 -14.72 1.87 -0.24
N LEU A 31 -14.10 0.73 -0.54
CA LEU A 31 -13.71 -0.25 0.48
C LEU A 31 -12.70 0.32 1.46
N ARG A 32 -11.76 1.14 0.98
CA ARG A 32 -10.79 1.86 1.81
C ARG A 32 -11.47 2.81 2.80
N VAL A 33 -12.42 3.62 2.34
CA VAL A 33 -13.21 4.51 3.21
C VAL A 33 -14.03 3.71 4.23
N ARG A 34 -14.67 2.61 3.82
CA ARG A 34 -15.40 1.74 4.76
C ARG A 34 -14.49 1.14 5.82
N SER A 35 -13.29 0.70 5.44
CA SER A 35 -12.29 0.15 6.36
C SER A 35 -11.79 1.20 7.35
N LEU A 36 -11.56 2.43 6.88
CA LEU A 36 -11.21 3.56 7.74
C LEU A 36 -12.31 3.86 8.78
N ILE A 37 -13.57 3.93 8.34
CA ILE A 37 -14.71 4.16 9.23
C ILE A 37 -14.81 3.04 10.29
N GLU A 38 -14.63 1.79 9.87
CA GLU A 38 -14.65 0.62 10.76
C GLU A 38 -13.55 0.68 11.83
N LEU A 39 -12.31 1.02 11.45
CA LEU A 39 -11.20 1.16 12.40
C LEU A 39 -11.43 2.31 13.39
N VAL A 40 -11.85 3.48 12.91
CA VAL A 40 -12.11 4.66 13.77
C VAL A 40 -13.25 4.37 14.75
N LYS A 41 -14.34 3.75 14.29
CA LYS A 41 -15.49 3.45 15.15
C LYS A 41 -15.18 2.40 16.22
N ASN A 42 -14.26 1.50 15.96
CA ASN A 42 -13.92 0.38 16.83
C ASN A 42 -12.45 0.41 17.27
N GLU A 43 -11.84 1.60 17.39
CA GLU A 43 -10.40 1.77 17.62
C GLU A 43 -9.88 0.95 18.81
N ASN A 44 -10.58 1.00 19.94
CA ASN A 44 -10.23 0.26 21.16
C ASN A 44 -10.15 -1.26 20.93
N PHE A 45 -11.03 -1.82 20.10
CA PHE A 45 -11.00 -3.25 19.78
C PHE A 45 -9.71 -3.60 19.02
N TYR A 46 -9.39 -2.83 17.98
CA TYR A 46 -8.20 -3.06 17.18
C TYR A 46 -6.91 -2.78 17.96
N HIS A 47 -6.92 -1.76 18.82
CA HIS A 47 -5.81 -1.44 19.70
C HIS A 47 -5.50 -2.62 20.62
N ASN A 48 -6.50 -3.08 21.38
CA ASN A 48 -6.30 -4.14 22.36
C ASN A 48 -5.91 -5.48 21.70
N ARG A 49 -6.45 -5.77 20.52
CA ARG A 49 -6.20 -7.04 19.84
C ARG A 49 -4.87 -7.09 19.07
N PHE A 50 -4.44 -5.97 18.48
CA PHE A 50 -3.39 -5.99 17.46
C PHE A 50 -2.22 -5.05 17.73
N ALA A 51 -2.37 -4.02 18.56
CA ALA A 51 -1.35 -2.96 18.65
C ALA A 51 0.01 -3.44 19.17
N HIS A 52 0.01 -4.47 20.02
CA HIS A 52 1.23 -5.07 20.54
C HIS A 52 2.02 -5.89 19.50
N ILE A 53 1.41 -6.21 18.35
CA ILE A 53 2.00 -7.02 17.28
C ILE A 53 2.29 -6.17 16.04
N ILE A 54 1.33 -5.33 15.65
CA ILE A 54 1.36 -4.60 14.38
C ILE A 54 1.85 -3.15 14.56
N GLY A 55 1.62 -2.56 15.73
CA GLY A 55 1.98 -1.18 16.04
C GLY A 55 0.77 -0.28 16.31
N PRO A 56 0.94 1.04 16.39
CA PRO A 56 -0.12 1.96 16.79
C PRO A 56 -1.25 2.08 15.77
N VAL A 57 -2.50 1.88 16.21
CA VAL A 57 -3.71 1.99 15.35
C VAL A 57 -3.83 3.38 14.69
N ASN A 58 -3.41 4.44 15.38
CA ASN A 58 -3.49 5.80 14.86
C ASN A 58 -2.63 6.03 13.61
N GLU A 59 -1.50 5.34 13.48
CA GLU A 59 -0.68 5.41 12.27
C GLU A 59 -1.34 4.67 11.11
N ALA A 60 -1.95 3.50 11.37
CA ALA A 60 -2.74 2.79 10.37
C ALA A 60 -3.92 3.63 9.87
N ILE A 61 -4.66 4.29 10.76
CA ILE A 61 -5.78 5.20 10.41
C ILE A 61 -5.30 6.33 9.47
N LYS A 62 -4.16 6.96 9.78
CA LYS A 62 -3.58 8.02 8.92
C LYS A 62 -3.16 7.49 7.56
N ASN A 63 -2.58 6.29 7.50
CA ASN A 63 -2.09 5.69 6.27
C ASN A 63 -3.25 5.30 5.35
N ILE A 64 -4.28 4.63 5.88
CA ILE A 64 -5.44 4.17 5.10
C ILE A 64 -6.14 5.32 4.37
N GLY A 65 -6.20 6.50 5.00
CA GLY A 65 -6.81 7.70 4.42
C GLY A 65 -6.14 8.18 3.12
N ARG A 66 -4.91 7.74 2.82
CA ARG A 66 -4.17 8.14 1.61
C ARG A 66 -4.38 7.12 0.51
N ASN A 67 -5.07 7.48 -0.58
CA ASN A 67 -5.24 6.58 -1.73
C ASN A 67 -3.87 6.07 -2.23
N PHE A 68 -3.80 4.81 -2.67
CA PHE A 68 -2.57 4.12 -3.04
C PHE A 68 -1.51 3.98 -1.93
N SER A 69 -1.87 4.18 -0.65
CA SER A 69 -1.00 3.71 0.44
C SER A 69 -0.97 2.19 0.48
N PHE A 70 0.17 1.62 0.91
CA PHE A 70 0.22 0.21 1.30
C PHE A 70 -0.84 -0.10 2.35
N SER A 71 -1.34 -1.32 2.30
CA SER A 71 -2.29 -1.84 3.29
C SER A 71 -1.62 -2.83 4.21
N GLU A 72 -1.99 -2.78 5.49
CA GLU A 72 -1.45 -3.63 6.54
C GLU A 72 -2.51 -4.62 7.05
N LEU A 73 -2.18 -5.34 8.13
CA LEU A 73 -3.08 -6.32 8.74
C LEU A 73 -4.34 -5.68 9.36
N TYR A 74 -4.28 -4.39 9.73
CA TYR A 74 -5.44 -3.66 10.25
C TYR A 74 -6.56 -3.58 9.21
N GLU A 75 -6.23 -3.30 7.95
CA GLU A 75 -7.18 -3.24 6.85
C GLU A 75 -7.82 -4.60 6.59
N ILE A 76 -7.04 -5.69 6.65
CA ILE A 76 -7.58 -7.06 6.48
C ILE A 76 -8.59 -7.37 7.59
N ALA A 77 -8.26 -7.07 8.84
CA ALA A 77 -9.15 -7.28 9.98
C ALA A 77 -10.39 -6.37 9.94
N ALA A 78 -10.25 -5.12 9.47
CA ALA A 78 -11.38 -4.22 9.29
C ALA A 78 -12.30 -4.69 8.14
N LEU A 79 -11.73 -5.15 7.04
CA LEU A 79 -12.48 -5.64 5.89
C LEU A 79 -13.30 -6.89 6.22
N SER A 80 -12.82 -7.80 7.07
CA SER A 80 -13.63 -8.95 7.50
C SER A 80 -14.92 -8.50 8.20
N ASN A 81 -14.83 -7.45 9.03
CA ASN A 81 -15.96 -6.84 9.71
C ASN A 81 -16.87 -6.02 8.77
N VAL A 82 -16.31 -5.29 7.81
CA VAL A 82 -17.07 -4.50 6.82
C VAL A 82 -17.86 -5.42 5.89
N LEU A 83 -17.24 -6.49 5.41
CA LEU A 83 -17.82 -7.40 4.43
C LEU A 83 -18.67 -8.51 5.06
N LYS A 84 -18.61 -8.66 6.39
CA LYS A 84 -19.28 -9.73 7.14
C LYS A 84 -18.88 -11.12 6.64
N CYS A 85 -17.59 -11.30 6.38
CA CYS A 85 -17.02 -12.54 5.90
C CYS A 85 -15.67 -12.81 6.57
N ASN A 86 -15.21 -14.05 6.53
CA ASN A 86 -13.87 -14.37 7.01
C ASN A 86 -12.86 -14.04 5.91
N ILE A 87 -11.70 -13.52 6.30
CA ILE A 87 -10.60 -13.31 5.37
C ILE A 87 -9.42 -14.16 5.82
N GLN A 88 -9.10 -15.20 5.07
CA GLN A 88 -7.90 -16.00 5.26
C GLN A 88 -6.73 -15.31 4.57
N SER A 89 -5.74 -14.90 5.35
CA SER A 89 -4.50 -14.34 4.86
C SER A 89 -3.45 -15.44 4.83
N VAL A 90 -2.83 -15.67 3.67
CA VAL A 90 -1.82 -16.70 3.47
C VAL A 90 -0.49 -16.03 3.22
N TYR A 91 0.43 -16.16 4.18
CA TYR A 91 1.78 -15.64 4.06
C TYR A 91 2.73 -16.76 3.65
N PRO A 92 3.59 -16.58 2.63
CA PRO A 92 4.46 -17.65 2.17
C PRO A 92 5.47 -18.01 3.27
N THR A 93 5.74 -19.30 3.45
CA THR A 93 6.71 -19.79 4.43
C THR A 93 8.14 -19.55 3.91
N ILE A 94 8.55 -18.29 3.93
CA ILE A 94 9.88 -17.81 3.52
C ILE A 94 10.61 -17.32 4.78
N ASP A 95 11.91 -17.61 4.85
CA ASP A 95 12.81 -17.19 5.95
C ASP A 95 12.46 -17.75 7.35
N TYR A 96 11.51 -18.67 7.48
CA TYR A 96 11.09 -19.31 8.73
C TYR A 96 10.83 -18.32 9.89
N ARG A 97 10.33 -17.14 9.55
CA ARG A 97 10.07 -16.04 10.49
C ARG A 97 8.81 -16.27 11.30
N SER A 98 8.95 -16.84 12.50
CA SER A 98 7.82 -17.11 13.40
C SER A 98 7.08 -15.85 13.86
N ASP A 99 7.75 -14.70 13.86
CA ASP A 99 7.16 -13.39 14.15
C ASP A 99 6.13 -12.97 13.10
N LEU A 100 6.17 -13.54 11.89
CA LEU A 100 5.22 -13.26 10.81
C LEU A 100 4.03 -14.23 10.79
N ASN A 101 3.91 -15.12 11.77
CA ASN A 101 2.79 -16.07 11.85
C ASN A 101 1.42 -15.37 11.90
N ILE A 102 1.34 -14.15 12.42
CA ILE A 102 0.09 -13.36 12.41
C ILE A 102 -0.40 -13.05 10.98
N MET A 103 0.51 -12.97 10.00
CA MET A 103 0.16 -12.73 8.59
C MET A 103 -0.43 -13.97 7.92
N ASN A 104 -0.24 -15.15 8.50
CA ASN A 104 -0.79 -16.42 8.03
C ASN A 104 -1.96 -16.86 8.92
N ASN A 105 -3.04 -16.08 8.93
CA ASN A 105 -4.15 -16.26 9.87
C ASN A 105 -5.52 -16.01 9.22
N THR A 106 -6.58 -16.49 9.86
CA THR A 106 -7.97 -16.21 9.48
C THR A 106 -8.52 -15.07 10.32
N PHE A 107 -8.88 -13.98 9.66
CA PHE A 107 -9.51 -12.81 10.26
C PHE A 107 -11.02 -13.01 10.24
N GLU A 108 -11.55 -13.41 11.40
CA GLU A 108 -12.98 -13.64 11.59
C GLU A 108 -13.73 -12.32 11.77
N HIS A 109 -14.94 -12.25 11.23
CA HIS A 109 -15.83 -11.13 11.51
C HIS A 109 -16.38 -11.24 12.94
N ALA A 110 -16.49 -10.12 13.66
CA ALA A 110 -16.76 -10.10 15.11
C ALA A 110 -18.12 -10.71 15.50
N GLN A 111 -19.08 -10.75 14.59
CA GLN A 111 -20.41 -11.30 14.81
C GLN A 111 -20.53 -12.66 14.12
N CYS A 112 -19.90 -13.70 14.68
CA CYS A 112 -19.85 -15.06 14.13
C CYS A 112 -21.19 -15.47 13.48
N SER A 113 -21.22 -15.54 12.14
CA SER A 113 -22.36 -16.08 11.40
C SER A 113 -22.07 -17.52 10.98
N ILE A 114 -23.07 -18.39 11.08
CA ILE A 114 -22.93 -19.84 10.84
C ILE A 114 -22.54 -20.16 9.38
N ALA A 115 -22.65 -19.19 8.46
CA ALA A 115 -22.42 -19.36 7.02
C ALA A 115 -21.53 -18.25 6.42
N SER A 116 -20.46 -17.84 7.11
CA SER A 116 -19.57 -16.82 6.56
C SER A 116 -18.74 -17.39 5.42
N LYS A 117 -18.92 -16.86 4.20
CA LYS A 117 -18.00 -17.04 3.07
C LYS A 117 -16.57 -16.69 3.55
N THR A 118 -15.58 -17.46 3.10
CA THR A 118 -14.16 -17.14 3.34
C THR A 118 -13.53 -16.63 2.07
N ILE A 119 -12.91 -15.46 2.15
CA ILE A 119 -12.09 -14.88 1.08
C ILE A 119 -10.63 -15.20 1.39
N CYS A 120 -9.87 -15.70 0.42
CA CYS A 120 -8.47 -16.05 0.61
C CYS A 120 -7.56 -15.07 -0.12
N LEU A 121 -6.62 -14.48 0.61
CA LEU A 121 -5.60 -13.56 0.09
C LEU A 121 -4.23 -14.20 0.22
N PHE A 122 -3.35 -13.95 -0.75
CA PHE A 122 -1.97 -14.40 -0.70
C PHE A 122 -1.02 -13.21 -0.74
N TRP A 123 -0.05 -13.19 0.17
CA TRP A 123 1.02 -12.19 0.19
C TRP A 123 2.08 -12.56 -0.85
N THR A 124 2.37 -11.63 -1.76
CA THR A 124 3.33 -11.83 -2.84
C THR A 124 4.29 -10.65 -2.96
N HIS A 125 5.21 -10.77 -3.91
CA HIS A 125 6.09 -9.70 -4.32
C HIS A 125 6.01 -9.50 -5.83
N THR A 126 6.06 -8.25 -6.29
CA THR A 126 6.02 -7.91 -7.73
C THR A 126 7.30 -8.23 -8.48
N GLU A 127 8.40 -8.35 -7.74
CA GLU A 127 9.73 -8.70 -8.27
C GLU A 127 10.07 -10.15 -7.93
N SER A 128 11.09 -10.68 -8.62
CA SER A 128 11.63 -11.99 -8.27
C SER A 128 12.15 -12.03 -6.82
N GLU A 129 12.16 -13.20 -6.19
CA GLU A 129 12.65 -13.36 -4.81
C GLU A 129 14.08 -12.80 -4.65
N ILE A 130 14.96 -13.06 -5.62
CA ILE A 130 16.34 -12.59 -5.62
C ILE A 130 16.42 -11.06 -5.58
N GLU A 131 15.56 -10.38 -6.35
CA GLU A 131 15.49 -8.91 -6.39
C GLU A 131 14.89 -8.33 -5.11
N ALA A 132 13.80 -8.93 -4.63
CA ALA A 132 13.15 -8.56 -3.38
C ALA A 132 14.12 -8.62 -2.18
N ARG A 133 14.93 -9.69 -2.12
CA ARG A 133 15.95 -9.84 -1.08
C ARG A 133 17.09 -8.86 -1.24
N ARG A 134 17.53 -8.63 -2.47
CA ARG A 134 18.64 -7.69 -2.75
C ARG A 134 18.30 -6.27 -2.30
N SER A 135 17.05 -5.85 -2.44
CA SER A 135 16.58 -4.54 -2.00
C SER A 135 16.35 -4.45 -0.49
N ASN A 136 16.15 -5.58 0.20
CA ASN A 136 15.81 -5.65 1.62
C ASN A 136 16.84 -6.41 2.48
N ALA A 137 18.13 -6.12 2.28
CA ALA A 137 19.24 -6.65 3.09
C ALA A 137 19.27 -8.18 3.23
N GLY A 138 18.81 -8.91 2.21
CA GLY A 138 18.74 -10.37 2.17
C GLY A 138 17.42 -10.97 2.65
N ASN A 139 16.55 -10.18 3.29
CA ASN A 139 15.25 -10.64 3.79
C ASN A 139 14.17 -10.50 2.73
N TRP A 140 13.27 -11.47 2.65
CA TRP A 140 12.08 -11.30 1.83
C TRP A 140 11.00 -10.51 2.60
N SER A 141 10.32 -9.60 1.90
CA SER A 141 9.16 -8.87 2.42
C SER A 141 8.10 -8.77 1.33
N PRO A 142 6.80 -8.94 1.64
CA PRO A 142 5.77 -8.78 0.63
C PRO A 142 5.58 -7.31 0.28
N ASN A 143 5.10 -7.05 -0.93
CA ASN A 143 4.67 -5.72 -1.36
C ASN A 143 3.36 -5.74 -2.15
N HIS A 144 2.73 -6.91 -2.28
CA HIS A 144 1.56 -7.10 -3.13
C HIS A 144 0.61 -8.14 -2.54
N PHE A 145 -0.70 -7.93 -2.76
CA PHE A 145 -1.74 -8.89 -2.43
C PHE A 145 -2.35 -9.41 -3.72
N VAL A 146 -2.59 -10.72 -3.76
CA VAL A 146 -3.34 -11.36 -4.84
C VAL A 146 -4.48 -12.20 -4.30
N PRO A 147 -5.61 -12.29 -5.02
CA PRO A 147 -6.63 -13.29 -4.77
C PRO A 147 -6.08 -14.70 -4.81
N LEU A 148 -6.58 -15.56 -3.93
CA LEU A 148 -6.30 -16.99 -3.95
C LEU A 148 -7.62 -17.75 -4.15
N LEU A 149 -7.77 -18.38 -5.31
CA LEU A 149 -8.86 -19.33 -5.55
C LEU A 149 -8.50 -20.67 -4.92
N LEU A 150 -9.30 -21.04 -3.94
CA LEU A 150 -9.33 -22.40 -3.44
C LEU A 150 -10.06 -23.28 -4.47
N PRO A 151 -9.54 -24.48 -4.76
CA PRO A 151 -10.31 -25.44 -5.53
C PRO A 151 -11.65 -25.63 -4.81
N SER A 152 -12.76 -25.57 -5.55
CA SER A 152 -14.04 -26.00 -5.02
C SER A 152 -13.87 -27.46 -4.63
N ASP A 153 -13.78 -27.73 -3.33
CA ASP A 153 -13.91 -29.09 -2.85
C ASP A 153 -15.30 -29.54 -3.30
N ASN A 154 -15.37 -30.33 -4.38
CA ASN A 154 -16.60 -30.98 -4.86
C ASN A 154 -17.16 -31.99 -3.83
N SER A 155 -16.69 -31.92 -2.57
CA SER A 155 -16.93 -32.81 -1.45
C SER A 155 -17.43 -32.08 -0.20
N GLN A 156 -18.11 -30.94 -0.31
CA GLN A 156 -18.97 -30.48 0.79
C GLN A 156 -20.35 -31.12 0.73
N SER A 157 -20.39 -32.40 1.11
CA SER A 157 -21.50 -32.89 1.93
C SER A 157 -21.44 -32.15 3.27
N GLN A 158 -22.58 -31.59 3.65
CA GLN A 158 -22.84 -30.97 4.94
C GLN A 158 -22.35 -31.87 6.09
N ASN A 159 -21.47 -31.36 6.96
CA ASN A 159 -21.41 -31.72 8.38
C ASN A 159 -20.42 -30.80 9.12
N HIS A 160 -20.75 -30.54 10.40
CA HIS A 160 -20.14 -29.61 11.38
C HIS A 160 -20.93 -28.29 11.50
N LEU A 161 -22.05 -28.25 12.22
CA LEU A 161 -22.25 -28.53 13.66
C LEU A 161 -21.31 -27.70 14.54
N CYS A 162 -21.81 -26.52 14.93
CA CYS A 162 -21.37 -25.80 16.12
C CYS A 162 -21.26 -26.76 17.30
N GLN A 163 -20.10 -26.83 17.93
CA GLN A 163 -20.00 -27.27 19.32
C GLN A 163 -19.71 -26.06 20.22
N PRO A 164 -20.44 -25.91 21.34
CA PRO A 164 -20.34 -24.77 22.24
C PRO A 164 -19.19 -24.90 23.24
N LYS A 165 -18.87 -23.74 23.83
CA LYS A 165 -17.97 -23.47 24.97
C LYS A 165 -17.91 -24.58 26.03
N ILE A 166 -16.69 -24.92 26.47
CA ILE A 166 -16.44 -25.53 27.77
C ILE A 166 -16.07 -24.42 28.77
N SER A 167 -16.98 -24.17 29.69
CA SER A 167 -16.73 -23.53 30.99
C SER A 167 -16.68 -24.62 32.06
N GLY A 168 -15.67 -24.63 32.94
CA GLY A 168 -15.67 -25.52 34.11
C GLY A 168 -14.33 -25.68 34.84
N SER A 169 -14.11 -24.79 35.82
CA SER A 169 -13.43 -24.94 37.11
C SER A 169 -12.47 -26.12 37.41
N GLY A 170 -11.28 -25.76 37.93
CA GLY A 170 -10.73 -26.33 39.17
C GLY A 170 -9.50 -27.24 39.03
N LEU A 171 -8.32 -26.71 39.39
CA LEU A 171 -7.32 -27.30 40.31
C LEU A 171 -6.05 -26.42 40.37
N THR A 172 -5.53 -26.24 41.58
CA THR A 172 -4.40 -25.36 41.96
C THR A 172 -3.03 -26.11 41.90
N PRO A 173 -1.87 -25.55 42.31
CA PRO A 173 -0.85 -25.06 41.39
C PRO A 173 0.51 -25.78 41.56
N THR A 174 1.16 -26.18 40.46
CA THR A 174 2.58 -26.55 40.48
C THR A 174 3.43 -25.42 39.91
N LYS A 175 4.27 -24.88 40.80
CA LYS A 175 5.33 -23.90 40.56
C LYS A 175 6.20 -24.32 39.37
N ALA A 176 6.23 -23.50 38.32
CA ALA A 176 7.27 -23.54 37.32
C ALA A 176 7.76 -22.11 37.04
N THR A 177 9.07 -21.97 37.21
CA THR A 177 9.92 -20.80 37.15
C THR A 177 9.62 -19.87 35.96
N THR A 178 9.18 -18.65 36.28
CA THR A 178 9.06 -17.53 35.35
C THR A 178 10.45 -17.12 34.87
N LYS A 179 10.79 -17.46 33.63
CA LYS A 179 11.80 -16.74 32.86
C LYS A 179 11.08 -15.69 32.04
N ASN A 180 11.24 -14.44 32.42
CA ASN A 180 10.78 -13.27 31.69
C ASN A 180 11.46 -13.28 30.32
N ASN A 181 10.75 -13.71 29.29
CA ASN A 181 11.19 -13.56 27.92
C ASN A 181 10.72 -12.18 27.47
N THR A 182 11.64 -11.22 27.48
CA THR A 182 11.45 -9.87 26.98
C THR A 182 11.02 -9.98 25.52
N LEU A 183 9.74 -9.73 25.26
CA LEU A 183 9.14 -9.77 23.93
C LEU A 183 9.80 -8.67 23.08
N THR A 184 10.71 -9.05 22.20
CA THR A 184 11.26 -8.16 21.18
C THR A 184 10.10 -7.65 20.33
N GLN A 185 9.81 -6.34 20.40
CA GLN A 185 8.79 -5.70 19.57
C GLN A 185 9.02 -6.09 18.11
N VAL A 186 8.01 -6.72 17.50
CA VAL A 186 8.00 -7.03 16.07
C VAL A 186 7.84 -5.70 15.34
N ARG A 187 8.97 -5.09 15.01
CA ARG A 187 9.00 -3.99 14.05
C ARG A 187 8.87 -4.65 12.68
N ILE A 188 7.63 -4.72 12.16
CA ILE A 188 7.41 -4.89 10.71
C ILE A 188 8.36 -3.88 10.04
N PRO A 189 9.21 -4.30 9.08
CA PRO A 189 10.26 -3.44 8.56
C PRO A 189 9.66 -2.08 8.24
N GLU A 190 10.09 -1.08 9.01
CA GLU A 190 9.63 0.29 8.80
C GLU A 190 9.99 0.62 7.37
N PHE A 191 8.99 0.75 6.52
CA PHE A 191 9.16 1.50 5.30
C PHE A 191 9.55 2.89 5.76
N ASN A 192 10.83 3.25 5.63
CA ASN A 192 11.38 4.54 6.02
C ASN A 192 10.52 5.66 5.38
N VAL A 193 9.56 6.17 6.14
CA VAL A 193 8.87 7.41 5.84
C VAL A 193 9.75 8.49 6.44
N ASP A 194 10.52 9.20 5.61
CA ASP A 194 11.34 10.35 6.02
C ASP A 194 10.51 11.28 6.93
N HIS A 195 10.88 11.35 8.21
CA HIS A 195 10.26 12.20 9.24
C HIS A 195 10.88 13.61 9.28
N ASN A 196 10.94 14.30 8.14
CA ASN A 196 11.32 15.71 8.15
C ASN A 196 10.09 16.61 8.00
N GLU A 197 9.86 17.39 9.06
CA GLU A 197 9.03 18.60 9.19
C GLU A 197 7.56 18.52 8.76
N ILE A 198 6.69 18.14 9.71
CA ILE A 198 5.32 18.63 9.72
C ILE A 198 5.31 19.92 10.56
N GLN A 199 5.39 21.07 9.87
CA GLN A 199 5.03 22.36 10.47
C GLN A 199 3.53 22.35 10.81
N PRO A 200 3.10 22.86 11.97
CA PRO A 200 1.69 22.92 12.33
C PRO A 200 0.93 23.85 11.39
N PHE A 201 -0.04 23.29 10.66
CA PHE A 201 -0.95 24.04 9.80
C PHE A 201 -1.89 24.88 10.67
N GLN A 202 -1.69 26.21 10.71
CA GLN A 202 -2.64 27.15 11.28
C GLN A 202 -3.81 27.36 10.33
N VAL A 203 -5.01 26.96 10.75
CA VAL A 203 -6.25 27.19 10.00
C VAL A 203 -6.71 28.64 10.26
N PRO A 204 -6.93 29.48 9.22
CA PRO A 204 -7.51 30.79 9.42
C PRO A 204 -8.96 30.65 9.93
N SER A 205 -9.24 31.25 11.07
CA SER A 205 -10.62 31.38 11.57
C SER A 205 -11.37 32.44 10.75
N THR A 206 -12.05 32.00 9.70
CA THR A 206 -12.97 32.86 8.95
C THR A 206 -14.36 32.75 9.57
N VAL A 207 -14.80 33.84 10.20
CA VAL A 207 -16.17 34.01 10.70
C VAL A 207 -17.12 34.05 9.48
N ILE A 208 -17.96 33.03 9.33
CA ILE A 208 -18.98 32.98 8.29
C ILE A 208 -20.27 33.57 8.85
N THR A 209 -20.59 34.79 8.45
CA THR A 209 -21.89 35.42 8.65
C THR A 209 -22.89 34.80 7.68
N THR A 210 -23.90 34.10 8.19
CA THR A 210 -24.98 33.51 7.41
C THR A 210 -26.05 34.55 7.06
N THR A 211 -26.13 34.93 5.79
CA THR A 211 -27.33 35.55 5.20
C THR A 211 -28.04 34.52 4.31
N ASN A 212 -29.32 34.31 4.61
CA ASN A 212 -30.20 33.39 3.91
C ASN A 212 -30.65 33.98 2.58
N GLU A 213 -30.17 33.44 1.46
CA GLU A 213 -30.84 33.55 0.17
C GLU A 213 -31.01 32.18 -0.47
N ILE A 214 -32.26 31.86 -0.79
CA ILE A 214 -32.71 30.64 -1.44
C ILE A 214 -32.64 30.89 -2.95
N THR A 215 -31.59 30.40 -3.60
CA THR A 215 -31.62 30.08 -5.04
C THR A 215 -30.54 29.04 -5.35
N THR A 216 -30.90 28.02 -6.12
CA THR A 216 -30.19 26.74 -6.33
C THR A 216 -28.76 26.86 -6.91
N PRO A 217 -27.69 26.42 -6.20
CA PRO A 217 -26.32 26.45 -6.72
C PRO A 217 -25.53 25.13 -6.50
N ARG A 218 -26.15 23.96 -6.64
CA ARG A 218 -25.49 22.69 -6.25
C ARG A 218 -24.46 22.17 -7.27
N THR A 219 -24.58 22.53 -8.55
CA THR A 219 -23.69 22.05 -9.61
C THR A 219 -22.43 22.92 -9.78
N LYS A 220 -22.56 24.26 -9.66
CA LYS A 220 -21.40 25.17 -9.76
C LYS A 220 -20.39 24.98 -8.64
N ARG A 221 -20.86 24.67 -7.42
CA ARG A 221 -20.00 24.43 -6.25
C ARG A 221 -19.19 23.14 -6.37
N ARG A 222 -19.70 22.14 -7.09
CA ARG A 222 -18.99 20.86 -7.34
C ARG A 222 -17.85 21.01 -8.35
N LEU A 223 -18.07 21.79 -9.42
CA LEU A 223 -17.03 22.07 -10.42
C LEU A 223 -15.90 22.90 -9.83
N GLN A 224 -16.22 23.94 -9.05
CA GLN A 224 -15.22 24.75 -8.35
C GLN A 224 -14.38 23.91 -7.37
N LEU A 225 -15.01 22.99 -6.61
CA LEU A 225 -14.26 22.12 -5.70
C LEU A 225 -13.29 21.19 -6.44
N ALA A 226 -13.73 20.61 -7.57
CA ALA A 226 -12.89 19.71 -8.37
C ALA A 226 -11.69 20.43 -8.99
N GLU A 227 -11.87 21.66 -9.48
CA GLU A 227 -10.77 22.49 -10.02
C GLU A 227 -9.75 22.86 -8.92
N THR A 228 -10.21 23.21 -7.72
CA THR A 228 -9.30 23.45 -6.58
C THR A 228 -8.54 22.19 -6.18
N CYS A 229 -9.17 21.00 -6.16
CA CYS A 229 -8.48 19.76 -5.81
C CYS A 229 -7.41 19.39 -6.84
N ALA A 230 -7.69 19.50 -8.14
CA ALA A 230 -6.71 19.22 -9.19
C ALA A 230 -5.50 20.17 -9.15
N SER A 231 -5.73 21.45 -8.85
CA SER A 231 -4.66 22.45 -8.68
C SER A 231 -3.75 22.14 -7.49
N VAL A 232 -4.33 21.73 -6.36
CA VAL A 232 -3.57 21.35 -5.16
C VAL A 232 -2.74 20.08 -5.39
N GLU A 233 -3.28 19.08 -6.11
CA GLU A 233 -2.50 17.88 -6.44
C GLU A 233 -1.32 18.18 -7.37
N SER A 234 -1.52 19.04 -8.38
CA SER A 234 -0.44 19.46 -9.30
C SER A 234 0.70 20.14 -8.55
N THR A 235 0.38 21.08 -7.66
CA THR A 235 1.40 21.81 -6.88
C THR A 235 2.16 20.90 -5.90
N ILE A 236 1.49 19.92 -5.29
CA ILE A 236 2.15 18.93 -4.42
C ILE A 236 3.13 18.06 -5.23
N VAL A 237 2.74 17.62 -6.42
CA VAL A 237 3.60 16.82 -7.30
C VAL A 237 4.84 17.61 -7.74
N GLU A 238 4.65 18.88 -8.10
CA GLU A 238 5.73 19.78 -8.51
C GLU A 238 6.71 20.06 -7.36
N HIS A 239 6.21 20.35 -6.17
CA HIS A 239 7.03 20.54 -4.97
C HIS A 239 7.87 19.29 -4.65
N LYS A 240 7.28 18.09 -4.72
CA LYS A 240 8.02 16.83 -4.53
C LYS A 240 9.10 16.62 -5.58
N ARG A 241 8.84 16.99 -6.84
CA ARG A 241 9.86 16.94 -7.92
C ARG A 241 11.01 17.89 -7.63
N MET A 242 10.73 19.13 -7.25
CA MET A 242 11.76 20.11 -6.86
C MET A 242 12.61 19.61 -5.70
N GLN A 243 11.99 19.11 -4.64
CA GLN A 243 12.70 18.60 -3.47
C GLN A 243 13.59 17.39 -3.82
N ALA A 244 13.12 16.50 -4.72
CA ALA A 244 13.93 15.39 -5.21
C ALA A 244 15.15 15.88 -6.02
N HIS A 245 14.96 16.90 -6.88
CA HIS A 245 16.06 17.52 -7.62
C HIS A 245 17.10 18.16 -6.70
N GLU A 246 16.65 18.85 -5.66
CA GLU A 246 17.52 19.50 -4.67
C GLU A 246 18.32 18.46 -3.88
N ARG A 247 17.70 17.37 -3.43
CA ARG A 247 18.42 16.27 -2.75
C ARG A 247 19.49 15.64 -3.64
N ILE A 248 19.21 15.47 -4.93
CA ILE A 248 20.18 14.96 -5.90
C ILE A 248 21.33 15.97 -6.10
N ALA A 249 21.03 17.27 -6.20
CA ALA A 249 22.02 18.32 -6.34
C ALA A 249 22.92 18.41 -5.09
N ALA A 250 22.33 18.40 -3.89
CA ALA A 250 23.05 18.40 -2.62
C ALA A 250 23.94 17.17 -2.48
N LYS A 251 23.44 15.97 -2.84
CA LYS A 251 24.24 14.74 -2.82
C LYS A 251 25.42 14.81 -3.79
N ARG A 252 25.26 15.44 -4.96
CA ARG A 252 26.36 15.67 -5.91
C ARG A 252 27.37 16.68 -5.40
N ALA A 253 26.92 17.75 -4.74
CA ALA A 253 27.78 18.79 -4.18
C ALA A 253 28.59 18.26 -2.98
N ALA A 254 28.04 17.35 -2.19
CA ALA A 254 28.71 16.75 -1.04
C ALA A 254 29.64 15.58 -1.38
N ALA A 255 29.59 15.05 -2.62
CA ALA A 255 30.40 13.90 -3.01
C ALA A 255 31.87 14.28 -3.19
N THR A 256 32.77 13.48 -2.63
CA THR A 256 34.21 13.62 -2.89
C THR A 256 34.52 13.31 -4.35
N PRO A 257 35.61 13.85 -4.94
CA PRO A 257 36.01 13.53 -6.30
C PRO A 257 36.19 12.03 -6.56
N GLU A 258 36.69 11.28 -5.57
CA GLU A 258 36.86 9.83 -5.67
C GLU A 258 35.50 9.11 -5.71
N GLU A 259 34.55 9.51 -4.85
CA GLU A 259 33.21 8.92 -4.83
C GLU A 259 32.43 9.24 -6.11
N ALA A 260 32.59 10.46 -6.64
CA ALA A 260 32.01 10.84 -7.93
C ALA A 260 32.56 9.98 -9.08
N GLU A 261 33.85 9.66 -9.08
CA GLU A 261 34.45 8.80 -10.11
C GLU A 261 34.00 7.33 -9.96
N ARG A 262 33.93 6.80 -8.73
CA ARG A 262 33.36 5.47 -8.47
C ARG A 262 31.92 5.37 -8.98
N GLN A 263 31.09 6.40 -8.76
CA GLN A 263 29.72 6.42 -9.27
C GLN A 263 29.67 6.45 -10.80
N ARG A 264 30.60 7.16 -11.48
CA ARG A 264 30.70 7.16 -12.95
C ARG A 264 31.09 5.79 -13.50
N ILE A 265 32.03 5.09 -12.86
CA ILE A 265 32.43 3.72 -13.24
C ILE A 265 31.23 2.78 -13.14
N LEU A 266 30.54 2.77 -11.99
CA LEU A 266 29.33 1.94 -11.79
C LEU A 266 28.23 2.26 -12.81
N ALA A 267 28.04 3.54 -13.16
CA ALA A 267 27.07 3.93 -14.18
C ALA A 267 27.45 3.42 -15.59
N ARG A 268 28.74 3.43 -15.93
CA ARG A 268 29.26 2.86 -17.19
C ARG A 268 29.07 1.35 -17.24
N GLU A 269 29.38 0.64 -16.16
CA GLU A 269 29.19 -0.81 -16.05
C GLU A 269 27.72 -1.20 -16.20
N ARG A 270 26.82 -0.54 -15.46
CA ARG A 270 25.37 -0.77 -15.59
C ARG A 270 24.86 -0.52 -17.00
N SER A 271 25.37 0.54 -17.64
CA SER A 271 25.01 0.85 -19.03
C SER A 271 25.55 -0.20 -20.00
N GLY A 272 26.77 -0.70 -19.78
CA GLY A 272 27.36 -1.80 -20.55
C GLY A 272 26.57 -3.10 -20.40
N ALA A 273 26.24 -3.49 -19.17
CA ALA A 273 25.43 -4.67 -18.89
C ALA A 273 24.05 -4.60 -19.55
N ARG A 274 23.36 -3.45 -19.45
CA ARG A 274 22.07 -3.24 -20.13
C ARG A 274 22.18 -3.42 -21.64
N ARG A 275 23.24 -2.86 -22.26
CA ARG A 275 23.48 -3.03 -23.71
C ARG A 275 23.78 -4.48 -24.09
N ALA A 276 24.53 -5.21 -23.26
CA ALA A 276 24.86 -6.61 -23.53
C ALA A 276 23.63 -7.52 -23.47
N THR A 277 22.65 -7.21 -22.59
CA THR A 277 21.42 -8.00 -22.44
C THR A 277 20.29 -7.58 -23.39
N LEU A 278 20.42 -6.46 -24.08
CA LEU A 278 19.35 -5.93 -24.93
C LEU A 278 19.41 -6.60 -26.31
N THR A 279 18.36 -7.32 -26.67
CA THR A 279 18.21 -7.87 -28.01
C THR A 279 18.12 -6.74 -29.05
N GLN A 280 18.56 -7.00 -30.28
CA GLN A 280 18.52 -6.02 -31.38
C GLN A 280 17.10 -5.47 -31.60
N GLU A 281 16.08 -6.32 -31.48
CA GLU A 281 14.66 -5.96 -31.57
C GLU A 281 14.24 -4.96 -30.48
N LYS A 282 14.58 -5.21 -29.22
CA LYS A 282 14.28 -4.28 -28.12
C LYS A 282 15.02 -2.95 -28.27
N ALA A 283 16.24 -2.97 -28.81
CA ALA A 283 17.00 -1.76 -29.10
C ALA A 283 16.33 -0.91 -30.19
N GLU A 284 15.79 -1.54 -31.23
CA GLU A 284 15.07 -0.86 -32.30
C GLU A 284 13.73 -0.30 -31.80
N GLN A 285 12.97 -1.06 -31.02
CA GLN A 285 11.73 -0.59 -30.40
C GLN A 285 11.96 0.65 -29.52
N GLN A 286 13.04 0.67 -28.73
CA GLN A 286 13.41 1.84 -27.92
C GLN A 286 13.77 3.05 -28.79
N ARG A 287 14.44 2.86 -29.93
CA ARG A 287 14.75 3.95 -30.87
C ARG A 287 13.48 4.53 -31.48
N THR A 288 12.51 3.69 -31.84
CA THR A 288 11.21 4.12 -32.36
C THR A 288 10.45 4.94 -31.34
N LEU A 289 10.31 4.45 -30.11
CA LEU A 289 9.67 5.19 -29.01
C LEU A 289 10.37 6.53 -28.72
N ALA A 290 11.70 6.59 -28.79
CA ALA A 290 12.44 7.82 -28.58
C ALA A 290 12.19 8.84 -29.70
N ARG A 291 12.08 8.40 -30.96
CA ARG A 291 11.71 9.24 -32.10
C ARG A 291 10.30 9.78 -31.98
N GLU A 292 9.35 8.93 -31.59
CA GLU A 292 7.96 9.32 -31.36
C GLU A 292 7.84 10.36 -30.25
N ARG A 293 8.44 10.12 -29.09
CA ARG A 293 8.46 11.09 -27.97
C ARG A 293 9.07 12.43 -28.39
N SER A 294 10.14 12.40 -29.18
CA SER A 294 10.77 13.63 -29.69
C SER A 294 9.87 14.35 -30.70
N ALA A 295 9.15 13.62 -31.55
CA ALA A 295 8.19 14.18 -32.48
C ALA A 295 6.99 14.80 -31.75
N THR A 296 6.41 14.10 -30.77
CA THR A 296 5.33 14.62 -29.92
C THR A 296 5.77 15.86 -29.16
N ARG A 297 6.97 15.87 -28.59
CA ARG A 297 7.51 17.05 -27.89
C ARG A 297 7.62 18.25 -28.83
N ARG A 298 8.07 18.04 -30.09
CA ARG A 298 8.13 19.11 -31.09
C ARG A 298 6.75 19.59 -31.53
N ALA A 299 5.77 18.70 -31.62
CA ALA A 299 4.40 19.07 -31.99
C ALA A 299 3.68 19.90 -30.89
N LEU A 300 4.13 19.80 -29.64
CA LEU A 300 3.57 20.54 -28.51
C LEU A 300 4.23 21.91 -28.26
N LEU A 301 5.35 22.20 -28.92
CA LEU A 301 6.03 23.50 -28.76
C LEU A 301 5.26 24.59 -29.51
N THR A 302 5.07 25.72 -28.84
CA THR A 302 4.56 26.93 -29.46
C THR A 302 5.61 27.54 -30.42
N PRO A 303 5.22 28.33 -31.43
CA PRO A 303 6.16 28.97 -32.36
C PRO A 303 7.27 29.77 -31.65
N ASP A 304 6.93 30.48 -30.57
CA ASP A 304 7.87 31.28 -29.78
C ASP A 304 8.91 30.41 -29.07
N GLU A 305 8.51 29.26 -28.52
CA GLU A 305 9.44 28.30 -27.90
C GLU A 305 10.36 27.63 -28.92
N VAL A 306 9.88 27.43 -30.16
CA VAL A 306 10.71 26.92 -31.27
C VAL A 306 11.77 27.95 -31.66
N GLU A 307 11.42 29.22 -31.70
CA GLU A 307 12.36 30.31 -32.01
C GLU A 307 13.40 30.48 -30.88
N GLN A 308 12.98 30.37 -29.62
CA GLN A 308 13.88 30.41 -28.47
C GLN A 308 14.86 29.22 -28.46
N GLN A 309 14.43 28.01 -28.84
CA GLN A 309 15.34 26.85 -28.97
C GLN A 309 16.34 26.97 -30.12
N ARG A 310 16.07 27.77 -31.14
CA ARG A 310 17.02 28.03 -32.24
C ARG A 310 18.10 29.05 -31.87
N ALA A 311 17.84 29.86 -30.85
CA ALA A 311 18.75 30.92 -30.40
C ALA A 311 19.81 30.44 -29.39
N THR A 312 19.66 29.24 -28.81
CA THR A 312 20.61 28.58 -27.89
C THR A 312 21.44 27.52 -28.60
#